data_AF-A0A939T4X5-F1
#
_entry.id   AF-A0A939T4X5-F1
#
_cell.length_a   1.000
_cell.length_b   1.000
_cell.length_c   1.000
_cell.angle_alpha   90.00
_cell.angle_beta   90.00
_cell.angle_gamma   90.00
#
_symmetry.space_group_name_H-M   'P 1'
#
loop_
_entity.id
_entity.type
_entity.pdbx_description
1 polymer ?
#
loop_
_entity_poly.entity_id
_entity_poly.type
_entity_poly.pdbx_seq_one_letter_code
_entity_poly.pdbx_strand_id
1 'polypeptide(L)' 'MVAGEAPVLAATGVLAGTLASLVTIIPFSIARSGSPIPHGNVLLYLAVVTIAAVLALATSLTAARRTLRTPAIDAVTA' A
#
# COMPACT_ATOMS: atom_id res chain seq x y z
N MET A 1 -2.50 16.20 -10.87
CA MET A 1 -1.66 15.00 -11.07
C MET A 1 -1.56 14.19 -9.79
N VAL A 2 -0.79 14.61 -8.77
CA VAL A 2 -0.56 13.83 -7.53
C VAL A 2 -1.84 13.33 -6.82
N ALA A 3 -2.89 14.15 -6.71
CA ALA A 3 -4.12 13.75 -6.01
C ALA A 3 -4.92 12.63 -6.70
N GLY A 4 -4.75 12.44 -8.02
CA GLY A 4 -5.42 11.38 -8.78
C GLY A 4 -4.56 10.13 -8.94
N GLU A 5 -3.24 10.27 -9.09
CA GLU A 5 -2.33 9.13 -9.29
C GLU A 5 -1.98 8.42 -7.98
N ALA A 6 -1.85 9.17 -6.88
CA ALA A 6 -1.58 8.61 -5.56
C ALA A 6 -2.60 7.54 -5.11
N PRO A 7 -3.94 7.77 -5.21
CA PRO A 7 -4.91 6.75 -4.83
C PRO A 7 -4.90 5.55 -5.76
N VAL A 8 -4.63 5.72 -7.06
CA VAL A 8 -4.52 4.61 -8.01
C VAL A 8 -3.31 3.73 -7.68
N LEU A 9 -2.17 4.35 -7.36
CA LEU A 9 -0.97 3.64 -6.93
C LEU A 9 -1.19 2.92 -5.58
N ALA A 10 -1.87 3.57 -4.63
CA ALA A 10 -2.21 2.94 -3.36
C ALA A 10 -3.13 1.73 -3.55
N ALA A 11 -4.17 1.86 -4.37
CA ALA A 11 -5.13 0.79 -4.65
C ALA A 11 -4.46 -0.40 -5.32
N THR A 12 -3.63 -0.16 -6.34
CA THR A 12 -2.88 -1.23 -7.02
C THR A 12 -1.88 -1.92 -6.09
N GLY A 13 -1.19 -1.17 -5.21
CA GLY A 13 -0.33 -1.74 -4.17
C GLY A 13 -1.09 -2.62 -3.18
N VAL A 14 -2.27 -2.19 -2.71
CA VAL A 14 -3.12 -2.99 -1.81
C VAL A 14 -3.62 -4.26 -2.49
N LEU A 15 -4.04 -4.18 -3.75
CA LEU A 15 -4.49 -5.33 -4.53
C LEU A 15 -3.37 -6.37 -4.69
N ALA A 16 -2.17 -5.92 -5.10
CA ALA A 16 -1.01 -6.79 -5.25
C ALA A 16 -0.57 -7.40 -3.90
N GLY A 17 -0.57 -6.60 -2.83
CA GLY A 17 -0.24 -7.07 -1.47
C GLY A 17 -1.25 -8.09 -0.93
N THR A 18 -2.52 -7.94 -1.28
CA THR A 18 -3.57 -8.91 -0.94
C THR A 18 -3.32 -10.25 -1.64
N LEU A 19 -3.01 -10.22 -2.94
CA LEU A 19 -2.65 -11.43 -3.70
C LEU A 19 -1.41 -12.12 -3.13
N ALA A 20 -0.36 -11.36 -2.82
CA ALA A 20 0.86 -11.90 -2.21
C ALA A 20 0.59 -12.55 -0.84
N SER A 21 -0.29 -11.94 -0.04
CA SER A 21 -0.69 -12.47 1.26
C SER A 21 -1.48 -13.78 1.11
N LEU A 22 -2.38 -13.88 0.13
CA LEU A 22 -3.11 -15.11 -0.16
C LEU A 22 -2.17 -16.26 -0.54
N VAL A 23 -1.20 -15.98 -1.41
CA VAL A 23 -0.17 -16.97 -1.83
C VAL A 23 0.64 -17.48 -0.64
N THR A 24 0.81 -16.67 0.41
CA THR A 24 1.56 -17.08 1.61
C THR A 24 0.69 -17.78 2.65
N ILE A 25 -0.51 -17.24 2.92
CA ILE A 25 -1.36 -17.71 4.03
C ILE A 25 -2.07 -19.02 3.70
N ILE A 26 -2.43 -19.27 2.43
CA ILE A 26 -3.14 -20.48 2.01
C ILE A 26 -2.29 -21.73 2.24
N PRO A 27 -1.04 -21.84 1.74
CA PRO A 27 -0.20 -23.02 1.99
C PRO A 27 0.10 -23.19 3.49
N PHE A 28 0.29 -22.09 4.23
CA PHE A 28 0.44 -22.15 5.69
C PHE A 28 -0.82 -22.69 6.38
N SER A 29 -2.01 -22.23 6.00
CA SER A 29 -3.29 -22.67 6.56
C SER A 29 -3.58 -24.14 6.27
N ILE A 30 -3.26 -24.60 5.06
CA ILE A 30 -3.35 -26.00 4.65
C ILE A 30 -2.42 -26.86 5.52
N ALA A 31 -1.14 -26.46 5.65
CA ALA A 31 -0.17 -27.20 6.44
C ALA A 31 -0.52 -27.23 7.94
N ARG A 32 -1.11 -26.16 8.47
CA ARG A 32 -1.40 -26.02 9.91
C ARG A 32 -2.73 -26.62 10.34
N SER A 33 -3.75 -26.56 9.49
CA SER A 33 -5.15 -26.79 9.88
C SER A 33 -5.90 -27.75 8.96
N GLY A 34 -5.30 -28.17 7.83
CA GLY A 34 -5.94 -29.02 6.84
C GLY A 34 -7.09 -28.36 6.06
N SER A 35 -7.37 -27.08 6.33
CA SER A 35 -8.44 -26.30 5.69
C SER A 35 -7.83 -25.15 4.87
N PRO A 36 -8.25 -24.97 3.60
CA PRO A 36 -7.81 -23.86 2.76
C PRO A 36 -8.47 -22.53 3.16
N ILE A 37 -9.45 -22.54 4.06
CA ILE A 37 -10.11 -21.33 4.56
C ILE A 37 -9.36 -20.89 5.83
N PRO A 38 -8.57 -19.80 5.78
CA PRO A 38 -7.90 -19.31 6.97
C PRO A 38 -8.94 -18.76 7.95
N HIS A 39 -9.00 -19.33 9.15
CA HIS A 39 -9.77 -18.81 10.27
C HIS A 39 -9.04 -17.57 10.85
N GLY A 40 -9.13 -16.44 10.15
CA GLY A 40 -8.49 -15.17 10.51
C GLY A 40 -9.49 -14.12 10.96
N ASN A 41 -9.11 -13.31 11.96
CA ASN A 41 -9.90 -12.16 12.40
C ASN A 41 -9.86 -11.04 11.34
N VAL A 42 -11.02 -10.49 10.94
CA VAL A 42 -11.11 -9.41 9.93
C VAL A 42 -10.28 -8.17 10.30
N LEU A 43 -10.01 -7.96 11.60
CA LEU A 43 -9.17 -6.85 12.07
C LEU A 43 -7.78 -6.80 11.43
N LEU A 44 -7.17 -7.95 11.10
CA LEU A 44 -5.79 -7.95 10.59
C LEU A 44 -5.77 -7.41 9.16
N TYR A 45 -6.78 -7.79 8.37
CA TYR A 45 -6.96 -7.26 7.03
C TYR A 45 -7.19 -5.75 7.05
N LEU A 46 -8.07 -5.26 7.93
CA LEU A 46 -8.31 -3.82 8.12
C LEU A 46 -7.04 -3.09 8.57
N ALA A 47 -6.24 -3.67 9.46
CA ALA A 47 -4.97 -3.09 9.89
C ALA A 47 -3.99 -2.97 8.71
N VAL A 48 -3.84 -4.01 7.89
CA VAL A 48 -2.96 -3.99 6.71
C VAL A 48 -3.40 -2.92 5.70
N VAL A 49 -4.70 -2.87 5.38
CA VAL A 49 -5.24 -1.87 4.43
C VAL A 49 -5.01 -0.45 4.96
N THR A 50 -5.22 -0.24 6.27
CA THR A 50 -5.00 1.05 6.92
C THR A 50 -3.53 1.46 6.87
N ILE A 51 -2.60 0.55 7.20
CA ILE A 51 -1.16 0.80 7.13
C ILE A 51 -0.74 1.13 5.69
N ALA A 52 -1.22 0.38 4.70
CA ALA A 52 -0.94 0.64 3.30
C ALA A 52 -1.43 2.02 2.86
N ALA A 53 -2.65 2.41 3.24
CA ALA A 53 -3.20 3.73 2.95
C ALA A 53 -2.38 4.86 3.59
N VAL A 54 -1.97 4.69 4.86
CA VAL A 54 -1.13 5.66 5.58
C VAL A 54 0.25 5.82 4.90
N LEU A 55 0.89 4.72 4.51
CA LEU A 55 2.19 4.76 3.83
C LEU A 55 2.11 5.44 2.46
N ALA A 56 1.06 5.16 1.68
CA ALA A 56 0.84 5.82 0.41
C ALA A 56 0.64 7.34 0.59
N LEU A 57 -0.24 7.73 1.53
CA LEU A 57 -0.48 9.13 1.86
C LEU A 57 0.79 9.85 2.33
N ALA A 58 1.56 9.23 3.23
CA ALA A 58 2.82 9.79 3.74
C ALA A 58 3.83 10.00 2.61
N THR A 59 3.94 9.04 1.69
CA THR A 59 4.83 9.13 0.53
C THR A 59 4.43 10.29 -0.38
N SER A 60 3.15 10.40 -0.73
CA SER A 60 2.64 11.48 -1.58
C SER A 60 2.80 12.86 -0.93
N LEU A 61 2.51 12.99 0.38
CA LEU A 61 2.73 14.24 1.11
C LEU A 61 4.20 14.62 1.16
N THR A 62 5.09 13.65 1.37
CA THR A 62 6.54 13.89 1.44
C THR A 62 7.08 14.34 0.08
N ALA A 63 6.66 13.67 -1.00
CA ALA A 63 7.01 14.06 -2.36
C ALA A 63 6.53 15.49 -2.66
N ALA A 64 5.26 15.81 -2.37
CA ALA A 64 4.70 17.14 -2.57
C ALA A 64 5.40 18.22 -1.73
N ARG A 65 5.74 17.93 -0.47
CA ARG A 65 6.50 18.87 0.38
C ARG A 65 7.91 19.11 -0.15
N ARG A 66 8.56 18.08 -0.71
CA ARG A 66 9.91 18.19 -1.26
C ARG A 66 9.92 19.02 -2.55
N THR A 67 8.94 18.82 -3.43
CA THR A 67 8.85 19.59 -4.69
C THR A 67 8.48 21.05 -4.46
N LEU A 68 7.57 21.34 -3.52
CA LEU A 68 7.19 22.71 -3.17
C LEU A 68 8.31 23.52 -2.49
N ARG A 69 9.35 22.85 -1.98
CA ARG A 69 10.52 23.51 -1.38
C ARG A 69 11.60 23.91 -2.39
N THR A 70 11.52 23.42 -3.63
CA THR A 70 12.45 23.80 -4.69
C THR A 70 11.91 25.04 -5.41
N PRO A 71 12.67 26.15 -5.50
CA PRO A 71 12.28 27.30 -6.30
C PRO A 71 12.00 26.88 -7.74
N ALA A 72 10.88 27.35 -8.32
CA ALA A 72 10.47 26.94 -9.67
C ALA A 72 11.53 27.24 -10.75
N ILE A 73 12.34 28.28 -10.53
CA ILE A 73 13.48 28.64 -11.35
C ILE A 73 14.61 27.58 -11.31
N ASP A 74 15.00 27.11 -10.12
CA ASP A 74 16.03 26.06 -9.98
C ASP A 74 15.56 24.71 -10.54
N ALA A 75 14.25 24.44 -10.47
CA ALA A 75 13.67 23.20 -10.99
C ALA A 75 13.68 23.11 -12.53
N VAL A 76 13.74 24.25 -13.24
CA VAL A 76 13.78 24.32 -14.70
C VAL A 76 15.22 24.33 -15.24
N THR A 77 16.18 24.79 -14.43
CA THR A 77 17.58 24.92 -14.83
C THR A 77 18.47 23.72 -14.47
N ALA A 78 17.94 22.74 -13.73
CA ALA A 78 18.62 21.49 -13.37
C ALA A 78 18.31 20.37 -14.38
#